data_AF-A0A6B1KES3-F1
#
_entry.id   AF-A0A6B1KES3-F1
#
_cell.length_a   1.000
_cell.length_b   1.000
_cell.length_c   1.000
_cell.angle_alpha   90.00
_cell.angle_beta   90.00
_cell.angle_gamma   90.00
#
_symmetry.space_group_name_H-M   'P 1'
#
loop_
_entity.id
_entity.type
_entity.pdbx_description
1 polymer ?
#
loop_
_entity_poly.entity_id
_entity_poly.type
_entity_poly.pdbx_seq_one_letter_code
_entity_poly.pdbx_strand_id
1 'polypeptide(L)' 'MTDVVDSDELLRRIQRARACAVREERTWRTRSEELGASDPKGARDATVRQMSYEAVLRVLDEILTPGKHAAGG' A
#
# COMPACT_ATOMS: atom_id res chain seq x y z
N MET A 1 10.90 -9.78 -27.33
CA MET A 1 11.03 -10.95 -26.45
C MET A 1 10.61 -10.50 -25.08
N THR A 2 9.46 -10.95 -24.58
CA THR A 2 9.17 -10.82 -23.15
C THR A 2 10.17 -11.67 -22.43
N ASP A 3 11.12 -11.03 -21.76
CA ASP A 3 12.08 -11.70 -20.89
C ASP A 3 11.28 -12.53 -19.90
N VAL A 4 11.47 -13.85 -19.92
CA VAL A 4 10.75 -14.76 -19.03
C VAL A 4 11.24 -14.44 -17.63
N VAL A 5 10.42 -13.75 -16.86
CA VAL A 5 10.77 -13.34 -15.50
C VAL A 5 10.66 -14.57 -14.59
N ASP A 6 11.76 -14.92 -13.93
CA ASP A 6 11.74 -15.96 -12.90
C ASP A 6 10.76 -15.60 -11.78
N SER A 7 10.13 -16.60 -11.19
CA SER A 7 9.27 -16.48 -10.01
C SER A 7 9.96 -15.71 -8.87
N ASP A 8 11.27 -15.90 -8.70
CA ASP A 8 12.06 -15.16 -7.69
C ASP A 8 12.12 -13.66 -7.99
N GLU A 9 12.23 -13.29 -9.26
CA GLU A 9 12.25 -11.88 -9.66
C GLU A 9 10.87 -11.24 -9.55
N LEU A 10 9.80 -12.00 -9.83
CA LEU A 10 8.43 -11.56 -9.54
C LEU A 10 8.25 -11.34 -8.03
N LEU A 11 8.68 -12.27 -7.19
CA LEU A 11 8.60 -12.16 -5.74
C LEU A 11 9.37 -10.94 -5.23
N ARG A 12 10.60 -10.72 -5.71
CA ARG A 12 11.40 -9.52 -5.37
C ARG A 12 10.69 -8.23 -5.75
N ARG A 13 10.08 -8.17 -6.94
CA ARG A 13 9.31 -7.00 -7.40
C ARG A 13 8.11 -6.73 -6.52
N ILE A 14 7.35 -7.77 -6.16
CA ILE A 14 6.17 -7.66 -5.30
C ILE A 14 6.57 -7.21 -3.90
N GLN A 15 7.62 -7.80 -3.31
CA GLN A 15 8.12 -7.40 -1.99
C GLN A 15 8.62 -5.95 -1.99
N ARG A 16 9.30 -5.51 -3.05
CA ARG A 16 9.72 -4.11 -3.22
C ARG A 16 8.52 -3.16 -3.35
N ALA A 17 7.50 -3.53 -4.12
CA ALA A 17 6.26 -2.75 -4.23
C ALA A 17 5.56 -2.64 -2.88
N ARG A 18 5.50 -3.74 -2.12
CA ARG A 18 4.94 -3.77 -0.76
C ARG A 18 5.70 -2.85 0.18
N ALA A 19 7.03 -2.93 0.20
CA ALA A 19 7.87 -2.05 1.02
C ALA A 19 7.66 -0.57 0.66
N CYS A 20 7.49 -0.27 -0.63
CA CYS A 20 7.15 1.08 -1.09
C CYS A 20 5.79 1.52 -0.53
N ALA A 21 4.74 0.70 -0.71
CA ALA A 21 3.40 1.02 -0.24
C ALA A 21 3.32 1.20 1.29
N VAL A 22 4.08 0.42 2.08
CA VAL A 22 4.16 0.61 3.55
C VAL A 22 4.75 1.98 3.90
N ARG A 23 5.81 2.42 3.20
CA ARG A 23 6.41 3.74 3.46
C ARG A 23 5.47 4.88 3.08
N GLU A 24 4.80 4.75 1.95
CA GLU A 24 3.84 5.76 1.48
C GLU A 24 2.63 5.85 2.41
N GLU A 25 2.03 4.72 2.81
CA GLU A 25 0.93 4.70 3.79
C GLU A 25 1.30 5.47 5.06
N ARG A 26 2.48 5.17 5.65
CA ARG A 26 2.98 5.87 6.84
C ARG A 26 3.17 7.36 6.60
N THR A 27 3.76 7.73 5.46
CA THR A 27 3.97 9.14 5.09
C THR A 27 2.65 9.90 5.00
N TRP A 28 1.64 9.32 4.34
CA TRP A 28 0.34 9.96 4.16
C TRP A 28 -0.46 10.01 5.46
N ARG A 29 -0.35 8.99 6.31
CA ARG A 29 -0.92 9.02 7.66
C ARG A 29 -0.33 10.14 8.51
N THR A 30 0.99 10.21 8.65
CA THR A 30 1.65 11.29 9.40
C THR A 30 1.28 12.67 8.83
N ARG A 31 1.26 12.81 7.50
CA ARG A 31 0.86 14.06 6.86
C ARG A 31 -0.61 14.43 7.12
N SER A 32 -1.51 13.45 7.19
CA SER A 32 -2.92 13.71 7.52
C SER A 32 -3.09 14.21 8.96
N GLU A 33 -2.29 13.66 9.89
CA GLU A 33 -2.27 14.06 11.31
C GLU A 33 -1.71 15.48 11.46
N GLU A 34 -0.62 15.81 10.76
CA GLU A 34 0.01 17.13 10.76
C GLU A 34 -0.91 18.22 10.17
N LEU A 35 -1.65 17.90 9.10
CA LEU A 35 -2.56 18.84 8.44
C LEU A 35 -3.85 19.08 9.21
N GLY A 36 -4.27 18.14 10.07
CA GLY A 36 -5.55 18.09 10.80
C GLY A 36 -6.33 19.41 10.92
N ALA A 37 -6.09 20.18 11.98
CA ALA A 37 -6.87 21.39 12.25
C ALA A 37 -6.50 22.59 11.36
N SER A 38 -5.30 22.59 10.78
CA SER A 38 -4.75 23.71 10.02
C SER A 38 -5.19 23.72 8.55
N ASP A 39 -5.41 22.53 7.98
CA ASP A 39 -5.92 22.33 6.62
C ASP A 39 -6.77 21.05 6.55
N PRO A 40 -8.08 21.14 6.87
CA PRO A 40 -8.98 20.01 6.83
C PRO A 40 -9.16 19.39 5.44
N LYS A 41 -8.93 20.16 4.37
CA LYS A 41 -9.02 19.64 2.99
C LYS A 41 -7.77 18.82 2.65
N GLY A 42 -6.59 19.37 2.93
CA GLY A 42 -5.32 18.65 2.77
C GLY A 42 -5.26 17.38 3.62
N ALA A 43 -5.81 17.41 4.84
CA ALA A 43 -5.94 16.23 5.69
C ALA A 43 -6.78 15.13 5.03
N ARG A 44 -7.95 15.48 4.45
CA ARG A 44 -8.80 14.52 3.71
C ARG A 44 -8.08 13.93 2.51
N ASP A 45 -7.41 14.76 1.72
CA ASP A 45 -6.66 14.29 0.54
C ASP A 45 -5.53 13.33 0.95
N ALA A 46 -4.85 13.60 2.08
CA ALA A 46 -3.85 12.71 2.65
C ALA A 46 -4.46 11.38 3.13
N THR A 47 -5.62 11.41 3.79
CA THR A 47 -6.35 10.19 4.18
C THR A 47 -6.75 9.32 2.98
N VAL A 48 -7.22 9.93 1.88
CA VAL A 48 -7.55 9.17 0.65
C VAL A 48 -6.31 8.48 0.09
N ARG A 49 -5.17 9.15 0.09
CA ARG A 49 -3.89 8.56 -0.34
C ARG A 49 -3.46 7.42 0.58
N GLN A 50 -3.56 7.59 1.90
CA GLN A 50 -3.33 6.52 2.87
C GLN A 50 -4.19 5.28 2.56
N MET A 51 -5.51 5.45 2.43
CA MET A 51 -6.45 4.36 2.13
C MET A 51 -6.12 3.65 0.80
N SER A 52 -5.62 4.40 -0.18
CA SER A 52 -5.20 3.84 -1.47
C SER A 52 -3.99 2.90 -1.30
N TYR A 53 -2.99 3.29 -0.51
CA TYR A 53 -1.84 2.43 -0.22
C TYR A 53 -2.23 1.23 0.65
N GLU A 54 -3.16 1.38 1.60
CA GLU A 54 -3.71 0.26 2.37
C GLU A 54 -4.44 -0.77 1.48
N ALA A 55 -5.19 -0.32 0.47
CA ALA A 55 -5.83 -1.21 -0.49
C ALA A 55 -4.80 -1.98 -1.32
N VAL A 56 -3.74 -1.30 -1.80
CA VAL A 56 -2.63 -1.95 -2.52
C VAL A 56 -1.93 -2.97 -1.62
N LEU A 57 -1.65 -2.63 -0.37
CA LEU A 57 -1.06 -3.56 0.59
C LEU A 57 -1.91 -4.80 0.78
N ARG A 58 -3.24 -4.65 0.88
CA ARG A 58 -4.16 -5.80 0.99
C ARG A 58 -4.08 -6.74 -0.19
N VAL A 59 -4.03 -6.22 -1.41
CA VAL A 59 -3.91 -7.03 -2.63
C VAL A 59 -2.55 -7.72 -2.69
N LEU A 60 -1.45 -7.01 -2.43
CA LEU A 60 -0.11 -7.59 -2.45
C LEU A 60 0.06 -8.68 -1.38
N ASP A 61 -0.52 -8.47 -0.21
CA ASP A 61 -0.52 -9.43 0.89
C ASP A 61 -1.33 -10.70 0.55
N GLU A 62 -2.45 -10.57 -0.16
CA GLU A 62 -3.23 -11.73 -0.64
C GLU A 62 -2.46 -12.51 -1.73
N ILE A 63 -1.75 -11.81 -2.62
CA ILE A 63 -0.87 -12.45 -3.61
C ILE A 63 0.27 -13.23 -2.94
N LEU A 64 0.88 -12.65 -1.90
CA LEU A 64 1.99 -13.27 -1.15
C LEU A 64 1.52 -14.35 -0.18
N THR A 65 0.31 -14.21 0.36
CA THR A 65 -0.26 -15.07 1.39
C THR A 65 -1.76 -15.22 1.10
N PRO A 66 -2.13 -16.13 0.18
CA PRO A 66 -3.53 -16.37 -0.14
C PRO A 66 -4.33 -16.74 1.11
N GLY A 67 -5.52 -16.18 1.25
CA GLY A 67 -6.42 -16.37 2.38
C GLY A 67 -6.12 -15.48 3.60
N LYS A 68 -5.10 -14.62 3.56
CA LYS A 68 -4.75 -13.74 4.69
C LYS A 68 -5.89 -12.78 5.05
N HIS A 69 -6.68 -12.35 4.06
CA HIS A 69 -7.80 -11.43 4.27
C HIS A 69 -9.18 -12.07 4.11
N ALA A 70 -9.26 -13.40 3.94
CA ALA A 70 -10.52 -14.11 3.74
C ALA A 70 -11.42 -14.20 5.00
N ALA A 71 -10.93 -13.77 6.16
CA ALA A 71 -11.73 -13.67 7.38
C ALA A 71 -12.47 -12.32 7.44
N GLY A 72 -13.53 -12.18 6.63
CA GLY A 72 -14.38 -10.98 6.63
C GLY A 72 -15.38 -10.96 5.47
N GLY A 73 -16.12 -12.05 5.31
CA GLY A 73 -17.32 -12.13 4.46
C GLY A 73 -18.58 -12.10 5.32
#